data_AF-A0AAD6W661-F1
#
_entry.id   AF-A0AAD6W661-F1
#
_cell.length_a   1.000
_cell.length_b   1.000
_cell.length_c   1.000
_cell.angle_alpha   90.00
_cell.angle_beta   90.00
_cell.angle_gamma   90.00
#
_symmetry.space_group_name_H-M   'P 1'
#
loop_
_entity.id
_entity.type
_entity.pdbx_description
1 polymer ?
#
loop_
_entity_poly.entity_id
_entity_poly.type
_entity_poly.pdbx_seq_one_letter_code
_entity_poly.pdbx_strand_id
1 'polypeptide(L)'
;MDFRPSRMAVVAQNVEAFIREFFDQNPLSQIALVTIKDGVAYSLTELGGSPESHIKALMAKLECSGDSSLQNALELVHEYLDKIPSYGNREVLILYSALTTCDPGDIMETIQKCKKSKMRCSVIGLSAEMFICKHLCQETGGLYSVALDESHFKELILEHAPPPPAIAEFAIANLIKMGFPQRAAEGSISICSCHKESKVGEGFICPRCKARVCELPTECRICGLTLVSSPHLARSYHHLFPIAPFDEVKPSRQNEPHRRSQKTCFGCQQSLVNPGELYRCGGFAIVHARYTSLFMTMHSYGIQI
;
A
#
# COMPACT_ATOMS: atom_id res chain seq x y z
N MET A 1 -6.90 -14.22 -21.67
CA MET A 1 -6.17 -15.51 -21.75
C MET A 1 -5.98 -16.02 -20.33
N ASP A 2 -5.77 -17.32 -20.10
CA ASP A 2 -5.47 -17.78 -18.74
C ASP A 2 -4.00 -17.53 -18.37
N PHE A 3 -3.75 -17.28 -17.07
CA PHE A 3 -2.45 -16.84 -16.54
C PHE A 3 -1.42 -17.97 -16.54
N ARG A 4 -0.15 -17.66 -16.87
CA ARG A 4 0.94 -18.63 -17.01
C ARG A 4 2.12 -18.29 -16.09
N PRO A 5 2.83 -19.27 -15.51
CA PRO A 5 2.64 -20.72 -15.66
C PRO A 5 1.43 -21.27 -14.90
N SER A 6 0.97 -20.57 -13.86
CA SER A 6 -0.29 -20.85 -13.16
C SER A 6 -0.82 -19.55 -12.55
N ARG A 7 -2.13 -19.49 -12.28
CA ARG A 7 -2.76 -18.33 -11.64
C ARG A 7 -2.11 -17.98 -10.30
N MET A 8 -1.84 -18.98 -9.45
CA MET A 8 -1.20 -18.76 -8.15
C MET A 8 0.23 -18.23 -8.28
N ALA A 9 1.02 -18.70 -9.24
CA ALA A 9 2.37 -18.18 -9.47
C ALA A 9 2.34 -16.69 -9.87
N VAL A 10 1.45 -16.31 -10.79
CA VAL A 10 1.29 -14.92 -11.22
C VAL A 10 0.73 -14.03 -10.11
N VAL A 11 -0.26 -14.53 -9.35
CA VAL A 11 -0.78 -13.82 -8.16
C VAL A 11 0.32 -13.58 -7.14
N ALA A 12 1.12 -14.61 -6.80
CA ALA A 12 2.18 -14.47 -5.81
C ALA A 12 3.28 -13.46 -6.23
N GLN A 13 3.71 -13.47 -7.51
CA GLN A 13 4.69 -12.51 -8.02
C GLN A 13 4.18 -11.06 -7.98
N ASN A 14 2.91 -10.85 -8.33
CA ASN A 14 2.30 -9.53 -8.27
C ASN A 14 2.00 -9.09 -6.83
N VAL A 15 1.68 -10.01 -5.92
CA VAL A 15 1.57 -9.73 -4.47
C VAL A 15 2.93 -9.41 -3.86
N GLU A 16 4.02 -10.07 -4.26
CA GLU A 16 5.39 -9.68 -3.84
C GLU A 16 5.71 -8.24 -4.26
N ALA A 17 5.41 -7.87 -5.51
CA ALA A 17 5.59 -6.50 -6.01
C ALA A 17 4.71 -5.50 -5.23
N PHE A 18 3.42 -5.84 -5.02
CA PHE A 18 2.50 -5.03 -4.24
C PHE A 18 2.96 -4.82 -2.80
N ILE A 19 3.44 -5.86 -2.10
CA ILE A 19 3.93 -5.75 -0.73
C ILE A 19 5.09 -4.75 -0.65
N ARG A 20 6.04 -4.80 -1.60
CA ARG A 20 7.16 -3.84 -1.63
C ARG A 20 6.69 -2.40 -1.88
N GLU A 21 5.84 -2.19 -2.89
CA GLU A 21 5.32 -0.86 -3.22
C GLU A 21 4.46 -0.29 -2.07
N PHE A 22 3.57 -1.09 -1.51
CA PHE A 22 2.69 -0.70 -0.41
C PHE A 22 3.46 -0.22 0.82
N PHE A 23 4.55 -0.90 1.20
CA PHE A 23 5.39 -0.49 2.34
C PHE A 23 6.33 0.68 2.02
N ASP A 24 6.63 0.97 0.75
CA ASP A 24 7.36 2.18 0.39
C ASP A 24 6.48 3.43 0.52
N GLN A 25 5.27 3.38 -0.05
CA GLN A 25 4.25 4.44 0.05
C GLN A 25 3.69 4.58 1.49
N ASN A 26 3.42 3.46 2.17
CA ASN A 26 2.78 3.39 3.49
C ASN A 26 3.66 2.67 4.52
N PRO A 27 4.82 3.23 4.91
CA PRO A 27 5.71 2.58 5.86
C PRO A 27 5.06 2.32 7.22
N LEU A 28 4.08 3.13 7.65
CA LEU A 28 3.40 2.96 8.94
C LEU A 28 2.27 1.93 8.94
N SER A 29 1.85 1.44 7.78
CA SER A 29 0.77 0.47 7.66
C SER A 29 1.22 -0.94 8.08
N GLN A 30 0.27 -1.86 8.19
CA GLN A 30 0.53 -3.26 8.50
C GLN A 30 -0.23 -4.13 7.49
N ILE A 31 0.37 -5.25 7.10
CA ILE A 31 -0.26 -6.27 6.26
C ILE A 31 -0.38 -7.56 7.08
N ALA A 32 -1.46 -8.31 6.85
CA ALA A 32 -1.56 -9.73 7.17
C ALA A 32 -1.92 -10.48 5.88
N LEU A 33 -1.35 -11.67 5.68
CA LEU A 33 -1.70 -12.53 4.56
C LEU A 33 -2.55 -13.70 5.05
N VAL A 34 -3.73 -13.87 4.44
CA VAL A 34 -4.66 -14.98 4.68
C VAL A 34 -4.87 -15.73 3.36
N THR A 35 -4.82 -17.05 3.40
CA THR A 35 -5.21 -17.92 2.29
C THR A 35 -6.50 -18.65 2.57
N ILE A 36 -7.21 -19.00 1.51
CA ILE A 36 -8.45 -19.76 1.57
C ILE A 36 -8.23 -21.03 0.74
N LYS A 37 -8.34 -22.21 1.36
CA LYS A 37 -8.21 -23.51 0.70
C LYS A 37 -9.01 -24.57 1.43
N ASP A 38 -9.49 -25.59 0.72
CA ASP A 38 -10.20 -26.73 1.29
C ASP A 38 -11.40 -26.33 2.19
N GLY A 39 -12.11 -25.25 1.82
CA GLY A 39 -13.23 -24.67 2.56
C GLY A 39 -12.85 -23.85 3.80
N VAL A 40 -11.56 -23.69 4.12
CA VAL A 40 -11.07 -23.10 5.37
C VAL A 40 -10.15 -21.91 5.09
N ALA A 41 -10.20 -20.90 5.98
CA ALA A 41 -9.29 -19.77 5.96
C ALA A 41 -8.09 -20.00 6.89
N TYR A 42 -6.89 -19.73 6.41
CA TYR A 42 -5.63 -19.93 7.13
C TYR A 42 -4.82 -18.63 7.14
N SER A 43 -4.31 -18.24 8.30
CA SER A 43 -3.33 -17.15 8.38
C SER A 43 -1.97 -17.64 7.88
N LEU A 44 -1.44 -17.01 6.83
CA LEU A 44 -0.04 -17.19 6.41
C LEU A 44 0.91 -16.35 7.28
N THR A 45 0.51 -15.11 7.57
CA THR A 45 1.24 -14.17 8.44
C THR A 45 0.25 -13.36 9.28
N GLU A 46 0.65 -13.03 10.50
CA GLU A 46 -0.07 -12.07 11.35
C GLU A 46 0.13 -10.64 10.85
N LEU A 47 -0.61 -9.68 11.42
CA LEU A 47 -0.44 -8.25 11.15
C LEU A 47 0.99 -7.81 11.49
N GLY A 48 1.75 -7.41 10.46
CA GLY A 48 3.16 -7.07 10.54
C GLY A 48 3.55 -5.91 9.63
N GLY A 49 4.73 -5.34 9.89
CA GLY A 49 5.32 -4.23 9.12
C GLY A 49 6.62 -4.60 8.42
N SER A 50 6.90 -5.89 8.21
CA SER A 50 8.18 -6.38 7.67
C SER A 50 7.96 -7.06 6.30
N PRO A 51 8.22 -6.37 5.16
CA PRO A 51 7.95 -6.86 3.81
C PRO A 51 8.51 -8.27 3.58
N GLU A 52 9.79 -8.47 3.93
CA GLU A 52 10.51 -9.72 3.71
C GLU A 52 9.91 -10.90 4.49
N SER A 53 9.30 -10.65 5.65
CA SER A 53 8.60 -11.70 6.42
C SER A 53 7.35 -12.21 5.68
N HIS A 54 6.58 -11.29 5.07
CA HIS A 54 5.38 -11.62 4.29
C HIS A 54 5.74 -12.28 2.95
N ILE A 55 6.73 -11.73 2.24
CA ILE A 55 7.22 -12.28 0.95
C ILE A 55 7.76 -13.70 1.15
N LYS A 56 8.58 -13.93 2.19
CA LYS A 56 9.10 -15.27 2.50
C LYS A 56 7.99 -16.27 2.83
N ALA A 57 6.97 -15.86 3.58
CA ALA A 57 5.84 -16.73 3.94
C ALA A 57 4.95 -17.06 2.73
N LEU A 58 4.73 -16.08 1.85
CA LEU A 58 3.99 -16.23 0.59
C LEU A 58 4.69 -17.25 -0.33
N MET A 59 5.97 -17.04 -0.62
CA MET A 59 6.74 -17.89 -1.53
C MET A 59 6.98 -19.31 -1.00
N ALA A 60 6.90 -19.50 0.32
CA ALA A 60 7.03 -20.83 0.95
C ALA A 60 5.75 -21.68 0.90
N LYS A 61 4.58 -21.12 0.57
CA LYS A 61 3.27 -21.79 0.65
C LYS A 61 2.39 -21.57 -0.58
N LEU A 62 2.94 -21.82 -1.77
CA LEU A 62 2.26 -21.66 -3.07
C LEU A 62 1.37 -22.85 -3.46
N GLU A 63 0.55 -23.36 -2.52
CA GLU A 63 -0.35 -24.50 -2.74
C GLU A 63 -1.81 -24.04 -2.89
N CYS A 64 -2.51 -24.62 -3.87
CA CYS A 64 -3.95 -24.44 -4.07
C CYS A 64 -4.66 -25.79 -4.01
N SER A 65 -5.69 -25.91 -3.18
CA SER A 65 -6.51 -27.11 -3.05
C SER A 65 -7.93 -26.78 -2.59
N GLY A 66 -8.87 -27.61 -3.04
CA GLY A 66 -10.28 -27.57 -2.62
C GLY A 66 -11.01 -26.26 -2.94
N ASP A 67 -12.14 -26.08 -2.26
CA ASP A 67 -13.03 -24.94 -2.46
C ASP A 67 -12.63 -23.72 -1.62
N SER A 68 -13.11 -22.54 -2.02
CA SER A 68 -12.96 -21.29 -1.26
C SER A 68 -14.19 -20.99 -0.41
N SER A 69 -14.00 -20.61 0.85
CA SER A 69 -15.03 -20.01 1.72
C SER A 69 -14.69 -18.55 1.99
N LEU A 70 -15.54 -17.63 1.51
CA LEU A 70 -15.45 -16.21 1.81
C LEU A 70 -15.89 -15.89 3.24
N GLN A 71 -16.87 -16.60 3.79
CA GLN A 71 -17.36 -16.41 5.17
C GLN A 71 -16.23 -16.67 6.18
N ASN A 72 -15.59 -17.83 6.12
CA ASN A 72 -14.51 -18.20 7.04
C ASN A 72 -13.33 -17.21 6.95
N ALA A 73 -13.06 -16.67 5.75
CA ALA A 73 -12.03 -15.66 5.55
C ALA A 73 -12.41 -14.30 6.15
N LEU A 74 -13.64 -13.83 5.93
CA LEU A 74 -14.14 -12.57 6.50
C LEU A 74 -14.23 -12.63 8.03
N GLU A 75 -14.62 -13.78 8.61
CA GLU A 75 -14.64 -14.00 10.05
C GLU A 75 -13.24 -13.97 10.66
N LEU A 76 -12.27 -14.67 10.07
CA LEU A 76 -10.87 -14.64 10.53
C LEU A 76 -10.25 -13.23 10.42
N VAL A 77 -10.51 -12.52 9.31
CA VAL A 77 -10.01 -11.15 9.11
C VAL A 77 -10.71 -10.16 10.05
N HIS A 78 -11.98 -10.38 10.38
CA HIS A 78 -12.71 -9.59 11.39
C HIS A 78 -12.01 -9.67 12.75
N GLU A 79 -11.61 -10.86 13.22
CA GLU A 79 -10.87 -11.02 14.48
C GLU A 79 -9.49 -10.35 14.51
N TYR A 80 -8.83 -10.22 13.35
CA TYR A 80 -7.59 -9.46 13.23
C TYR A 80 -7.83 -7.95 13.25
N LEU A 81 -8.77 -7.45 12.45
CA LEU A 81 -9.01 -6.02 12.30
C LEU A 81 -9.76 -5.42 13.51
N ASP A 82 -10.49 -6.21 14.30
CA ASP A 82 -11.17 -5.67 15.48
C ASP A 82 -10.20 -5.22 16.58
N LYS A 83 -8.98 -5.79 16.61
CA LYS A 83 -7.87 -5.37 17.47
C LYS A 83 -7.30 -4.01 17.09
N ILE A 84 -7.56 -3.51 15.88
CA ILE A 84 -7.08 -2.21 15.40
C ILE A 84 -7.92 -1.10 16.05
N PRO A 85 -7.29 -0.08 16.68
CA PRO A 85 -7.98 1.07 17.25
C PRO A 85 -8.91 1.79 16.27
N SER A 86 -9.92 2.48 16.78
CA SER A 86 -10.97 3.14 15.98
C SER A 86 -10.50 4.26 15.04
N TYR A 87 -9.23 4.68 15.12
CA TYR A 87 -8.59 5.64 14.23
C TYR A 87 -7.82 4.97 13.07
N GLY A 88 -7.63 3.65 13.10
CA GLY A 88 -6.98 2.90 12.04
C GLY A 88 -7.99 2.52 10.96
N ASN A 89 -7.62 2.72 9.70
CA ASN A 89 -8.40 2.19 8.58
C ASN A 89 -8.36 0.66 8.62
N ARG A 90 -9.52 0.03 8.44
CA ARG A 90 -9.70 -1.43 8.43
C ARG A 90 -9.98 -1.85 7.00
N GLU A 91 -8.94 -2.22 6.26
CA GLU A 91 -9.03 -2.51 4.82
C GLU A 91 -8.72 -3.99 4.53
N VAL A 92 -9.47 -4.56 3.57
CA VAL A 92 -9.32 -5.95 3.14
C VAL A 92 -9.26 -5.96 1.62
N LEU A 93 -8.20 -6.54 1.05
CA LEU A 93 -8.05 -6.79 -0.38
C LEU A 93 -8.11 -8.31 -0.63
N ILE A 94 -9.16 -8.76 -1.32
CA ILE A 94 -9.36 -10.18 -1.64
C ILE A 94 -8.99 -10.41 -3.11
N LEU A 95 -8.06 -11.34 -3.36
CA LEU A 95 -7.68 -11.76 -4.71
C LEU A 95 -8.41 -13.07 -5.01
N TYR A 96 -9.45 -13.03 -5.86
CA TYR A 96 -10.41 -14.12 -5.99
C TYR A 96 -10.36 -14.78 -7.37
N SER A 97 -10.06 -16.08 -7.41
CA SER A 97 -9.99 -16.85 -8.67
C SER A 97 -11.15 -17.82 -8.88
N ALA A 98 -11.87 -18.20 -7.82
CA ALA A 98 -13.02 -19.08 -7.93
C ALA A 98 -14.24 -18.34 -8.51
N LEU A 99 -15.23 -19.10 -8.97
CA LEU A 99 -16.54 -18.60 -9.41
C LEU A 99 -17.67 -18.98 -8.44
N THR A 100 -17.32 -19.75 -7.41
CA THR A 100 -18.20 -20.25 -6.35
C THR A 100 -17.59 -19.90 -4.99
N THR A 101 -18.42 -19.95 -3.95
CA THR A 101 -17.98 -19.90 -2.55
C THR A 101 -18.74 -20.98 -1.79
N CYS A 102 -18.07 -21.68 -0.90
CA CYS A 102 -18.59 -22.83 -0.16
C CYS A 102 -18.60 -22.48 1.33
N ASP A 103 -19.60 -21.69 1.72
CA ASP A 103 -19.72 -21.12 3.06
C ASP A 103 -20.68 -21.92 3.95
N PRO A 104 -20.41 -22.03 5.26
CA PRO A 104 -21.21 -22.85 6.18
C PRO A 104 -22.56 -22.21 6.58
N GLY A 105 -22.73 -20.90 6.44
CA GLY A 105 -23.92 -20.15 6.83
C GLY A 105 -24.27 -19.02 5.86
N ASP A 106 -25.03 -18.03 6.33
CA ASP A 106 -25.41 -16.89 5.50
C ASP A 106 -24.30 -15.82 5.44
N ILE A 107 -23.64 -15.73 4.29
CA ILE A 107 -22.64 -14.71 4.00
C ILE A 107 -23.21 -13.27 4.08
N MET A 108 -24.51 -13.07 3.87
CA MET A 108 -25.14 -11.75 3.94
C MET A 108 -25.10 -11.18 5.37
N GLU A 109 -25.29 -12.01 6.40
CA GLU A 109 -25.11 -11.61 7.80
C GLU A 109 -23.65 -11.22 8.09
N THR A 110 -22.71 -11.96 7.49
CA THR A 110 -21.27 -11.70 7.61
C THR A 110 -20.87 -10.37 6.94
N ILE A 111 -21.44 -10.05 5.77
CA ILE A 111 -21.27 -8.75 5.10
C ILE A 111 -21.79 -7.61 6.02
N GLN A 112 -22.96 -7.79 6.64
CA GLN A 112 -23.49 -6.80 7.59
C GLN A 112 -22.64 -6.69 8.88
N LYS A 113 -21.98 -7.76 9.33
CA LYS A 113 -20.99 -7.72 10.43
C LYS A 113 -19.77 -6.89 10.03
N CYS A 114 -19.20 -7.11 8.85
CA CYS A 114 -18.07 -6.33 8.31
C CYS A 114 -18.40 -4.84 8.21
N LYS A 115 -19.59 -4.50 7.69
CA LYS A 115 -20.11 -3.12 7.60
C LYS A 115 -20.22 -2.45 8.97
N LYS A 116 -20.79 -3.13 9.98
CA LYS A 116 -20.89 -2.64 11.36
C LYS A 116 -19.51 -2.38 11.99
N SER A 117 -18.52 -3.21 11.68
CA SER A 117 -17.13 -3.06 12.16
C SER A 117 -16.26 -2.12 11.32
N LYS A 118 -16.87 -1.36 10.39
CA LYS A 118 -16.22 -0.37 9.52
C LYS A 118 -15.05 -0.94 8.69
N MET A 119 -15.17 -2.21 8.29
CA MET A 119 -14.21 -2.85 7.40
C MET A 119 -14.57 -2.53 5.94
N ARG A 120 -13.60 -2.00 5.18
CA ARG A 120 -13.71 -1.76 3.74
C ARG A 120 -13.13 -2.94 2.97
N CYS A 121 -13.97 -3.67 2.25
CA CYS A 121 -13.56 -4.87 1.52
C CYS A 121 -13.55 -4.59 0.01
N SER A 122 -12.38 -4.67 -0.62
CA SER A 122 -12.23 -4.61 -2.09
C SER A 122 -11.84 -5.99 -2.61
N VAL A 123 -12.30 -6.37 -3.80
CA VAL A 123 -12.04 -7.68 -4.39
C VAL A 123 -11.62 -7.55 -5.85
N ILE A 124 -10.51 -8.19 -6.21
CA ILE A 124 -10.04 -8.34 -7.59
C ILE A 124 -10.35 -9.76 -8.05
N GLY A 125 -11.26 -9.90 -9.00
CA GLY A 125 -11.61 -11.17 -9.66
C GLY A 125 -10.64 -11.49 -10.79
N LEU A 126 -10.19 -12.75 -10.88
CA LEU A 126 -9.29 -13.25 -11.94
C LEU A 126 -10.02 -13.95 -13.10
N SER A 127 -11.36 -13.95 -13.13
CA SER A 127 -12.12 -14.68 -14.16
C SER A 127 -13.45 -14.02 -14.55
N ALA A 128 -14.41 -13.95 -13.64
CA ALA A 128 -15.71 -13.35 -13.91
C ALA A 128 -16.24 -12.61 -12.68
N GLU A 129 -17.22 -11.73 -12.91
CA GLU A 129 -17.90 -11.02 -11.84
C GLU A 129 -18.81 -11.95 -11.02
N MET A 130 -18.63 -11.92 -9.70
CA MET A 130 -19.51 -12.62 -8.75
C MET A 130 -20.42 -11.64 -8.02
N PHE A 131 -21.72 -11.93 -8.02
CA PHE A 131 -22.74 -11.11 -7.35
C PHE A 131 -22.43 -10.86 -5.87
N ILE A 132 -22.05 -11.90 -5.11
CA ILE A 132 -21.73 -11.78 -3.68
C ILE A 132 -20.52 -10.88 -3.44
N CYS A 133 -19.46 -11.00 -4.24
CA CYS A 133 -18.28 -10.14 -4.14
C CYS A 133 -18.60 -8.69 -4.49
N LYS A 134 -19.40 -8.46 -5.54
CA LYS A 134 -19.91 -7.12 -5.91
C LYS A 134 -20.72 -6.50 -4.77
N HIS A 135 -21.63 -7.26 -4.17
CA HIS A 135 -22.45 -6.81 -3.05
C HIS A 135 -21.62 -6.50 -1.79
N LEU A 136 -20.65 -7.35 -1.45
CA LEU A 136 -19.69 -7.11 -0.37
C LEU A 136 -18.95 -5.77 -0.56
N CYS A 137 -18.42 -5.50 -1.76
CA CYS A 137 -17.74 -4.24 -2.04
C CYS A 137 -18.68 -3.03 -1.93
N GLN A 138 -19.89 -3.13 -2.47
CA GLN A 138 -20.90 -2.07 -2.41
C GLN A 138 -21.34 -1.75 -0.98
N GLU A 139 -21.60 -2.77 -0.15
CA GLU A 139 -22.03 -2.59 1.24
C GLU A 139 -20.91 -2.04 2.15
N THR A 140 -19.66 -2.33 1.84
CA THR A 140 -18.48 -1.92 2.63
C THR A 140 -17.73 -0.69 2.09
N GLY A 141 -18.17 -0.13 0.95
CA GLY A 141 -17.50 1.02 0.32
C GLY A 141 -16.15 0.68 -0.35
N GLY A 142 -15.91 -0.59 -0.65
CA GLY A 142 -14.75 -1.04 -1.42
C GLY A 142 -14.98 -1.06 -2.93
N LEU A 143 -13.99 -1.54 -3.68
CA LEU A 143 -14.02 -1.64 -5.13
C LEU A 143 -14.11 -3.10 -5.59
N TYR A 144 -14.84 -3.34 -6.68
CA TYR A 144 -14.87 -4.64 -7.35
C TYR A 144 -14.34 -4.50 -8.78
N SER A 145 -13.25 -5.19 -9.08
CA SER A 145 -12.57 -5.14 -10.38
C SER A 145 -12.32 -6.55 -10.91
N VAL A 146 -12.32 -6.73 -12.23
CA VAL A 146 -12.03 -8.02 -12.87
C VAL A 146 -10.84 -7.85 -13.81
N ALA A 147 -9.79 -8.63 -13.56
CA ALA A 147 -8.58 -8.63 -14.38
C ALA A 147 -8.84 -9.33 -15.73
N LEU A 148 -8.26 -8.77 -16.79
CA LEU A 148 -8.40 -9.27 -18.17
C LEU A 148 -7.17 -10.05 -18.64
N ASP A 149 -6.00 -9.62 -18.15
CA ASP A 149 -4.68 -10.19 -18.39
C ASP A 149 -3.75 -9.86 -17.20
N GLU A 150 -2.49 -10.30 -17.30
CA GLU A 150 -1.47 -10.13 -16.25
C GLU A 150 -1.05 -8.66 -16.03
N SER A 151 -0.96 -7.87 -17.10
CA SER A 151 -0.69 -6.43 -17.03
C SER A 151 -1.80 -5.70 -16.28
N HIS A 152 -3.06 -5.93 -16.66
CA HIS A 152 -4.22 -5.32 -16.01
C HIS A 152 -4.37 -5.81 -14.56
N PHE A 153 -4.07 -7.08 -14.25
CA PHE A 153 -4.03 -7.55 -12.87
C PHE A 153 -2.98 -6.81 -12.03
N LYS A 154 -1.78 -6.57 -12.60
CA LYS A 154 -0.70 -5.81 -11.95
C LYS A 154 -1.08 -4.35 -11.73
N GLU A 155 -1.78 -3.72 -12.68
CA GLU A 155 -2.29 -2.36 -12.53
C GLU A 155 -3.33 -2.31 -11.39
N LEU A 156 -4.34 -3.17 -11.43
CA LEU A 156 -5.40 -3.23 -10.41
C LEU A 156 -4.88 -3.48 -8.99
N ILE A 157 -3.87 -4.34 -8.80
CA ILE A 157 -3.32 -4.57 -7.45
C ILE A 157 -2.48 -3.38 -6.96
N LEU A 158 -1.77 -2.69 -7.86
CA LEU A 158 -0.97 -1.51 -7.52
C LEU A 158 -1.82 -0.25 -7.31
N GLU A 159 -3.03 -0.16 -7.88
CA GLU A 159 -4.01 0.89 -7.56
C GLU A 159 -4.44 0.88 -6.08
N HIS A 160 -4.31 -0.27 -5.39
CA HIS A 160 -4.52 -0.40 -3.95
C HIS A 160 -3.26 -0.11 -3.10
N ALA A 161 -2.13 0.24 -3.70
CA ALA A 161 -0.93 0.64 -2.98
C ALA A 161 -1.07 2.02 -2.29
N PRO A 162 -1.52 3.11 -2.95
CA PRO A 162 -1.78 4.36 -2.25
C PRO A 162 -2.98 4.25 -1.28
N PRO A 163 -2.95 4.94 -0.12
CA PRO A 163 -4.03 4.89 0.84
C PRO A 163 -5.29 5.55 0.23
N PRO A 164 -6.46 4.90 0.26
CA PRO A 164 -7.65 5.48 -0.34
C PRO A 164 -8.14 6.69 0.47
N PRO A 165 -8.88 7.63 -0.16
CA PRO A 165 -9.43 8.78 0.54
C PRO A 165 -10.35 8.33 1.68
N ALA A 166 -10.07 8.82 2.89
CA ALA A 166 -10.86 8.52 4.07
C ALA A 166 -12.27 9.12 3.93
N ILE A 167 -13.30 8.30 4.21
CA ILE A 167 -14.69 8.78 4.26
C ILE A 167 -14.79 9.69 5.49
N ALA A 168 -15.20 10.95 5.27
CA ALA A 168 -15.15 12.00 6.30
C ALA A 168 -15.91 11.65 7.59
N GLU A 169 -16.99 10.87 7.50
CA GLU A 169 -17.77 10.38 8.64
C GLU A 169 -17.01 9.43 9.58
N PHE A 170 -15.92 8.82 9.11
CA PHE A 170 -15.09 7.88 9.88
C PHE A 170 -13.72 8.45 10.24
N ALA A 171 -13.33 9.60 9.67
CA ALA A 171 -12.04 10.26 9.89
C ALA A 171 -11.97 11.02 11.23
N ILE A 172 -12.07 10.31 12.36
CA ILE A 172 -11.91 10.89 13.70
C ILE A 172 -10.42 11.16 13.95
N ALA A 173 -10.01 12.43 13.83
CA ALA A 173 -8.64 12.87 14.11
C ALA A 173 -8.24 12.54 15.56
N ASN A 174 -7.24 11.67 15.72
CA ASN A 174 -6.72 11.24 17.01
C ASN A 174 -5.21 11.52 17.10
N LEU A 175 -4.76 12.05 18.24
CA LEU A 175 -3.35 12.35 18.47
C LEU A 175 -2.59 11.12 18.97
N ILE A 176 -1.80 10.51 18.09
CA ILE A 176 -0.97 9.34 18.40
C ILE A 176 0.41 9.80 18.91
N LYS A 177 0.86 9.25 20.04
CA LYS A 177 2.22 9.48 20.54
C LYS A 177 3.19 8.56 19.81
N MET A 178 4.07 9.12 18.97
CA MET A 178 5.15 8.40 18.30
C MET A 178 6.51 8.69 18.95
N GLY A 179 7.47 7.78 18.78
CA GLY A 179 8.85 7.94 19.22
C GLY A 179 9.83 7.91 18.06
N PHE A 180 10.73 8.88 18.01
CA PHE A 180 11.88 8.89 17.09
C PHE A 180 13.09 8.31 17.81
N PRO A 181 13.49 7.05 17.53
CA PRO A 181 14.64 6.44 18.17
C PRO A 181 15.94 6.90 17.51
N GLN A 182 17.01 6.96 18.29
CA GLN A 182 18.36 7.19 17.76
C GLN A 182 18.96 5.85 17.30
N ARG A 183 19.73 5.87 16.21
CA ARG A 183 20.55 4.74 15.77
C ARG A 183 21.67 4.52 16.79
N ALA A 184 21.82 3.29 17.28
CA ALA A 184 22.89 2.90 18.18
C ALA A 184 24.24 2.88 17.46
N ALA A 185 25.33 3.10 18.20
CA ALA A 185 26.68 3.06 17.65
C ALA A 185 27.01 1.68 17.05
N GLU A 186 27.63 1.71 15.86
CA GLU A 186 28.10 0.54 15.14
C GLU A 186 29.12 -0.26 15.98
N GLY A 187 29.12 -1.59 15.83
CA GLY A 187 29.98 -2.51 16.59
C GLY A 187 29.45 -2.91 17.98
N SER A 188 28.37 -2.30 18.49
CA SER A 188 27.79 -2.70 19.78
C SER A 188 26.99 -4.01 19.68
N ILE A 189 27.46 -5.07 20.37
CA ILE A 189 26.69 -6.31 20.56
C ILE A 189 25.65 -6.04 21.65
N SER A 190 24.36 -6.28 21.36
CA SER A 190 23.34 -6.34 22.41
C SER A 190 22.14 -7.17 21.99
N ILE A 191 21.47 -7.72 22.99
CA ILE A 191 20.28 -8.54 22.81
C ILE A 191 19.12 -7.62 22.44
N CYS A 192 18.48 -7.90 21.30
CA CYS A 192 17.33 -7.13 20.85
C CYS A 192 16.04 -7.59 21.55
N SER A 193 15.16 -6.64 21.92
CA SER A 193 13.87 -6.98 22.53
C SER A 193 12.89 -7.64 21.54
N CYS A 194 13.19 -7.61 20.24
CA CYS A 194 12.37 -8.17 19.16
C CYS A 194 12.55 -9.69 19.04
N HIS A 195 13.80 -10.16 18.91
CA HIS A 195 14.11 -11.57 18.64
C HIS A 195 14.66 -12.31 19.87
N LYS A 196 15.03 -11.58 20.95
CA LYS A 196 15.78 -12.09 22.11
C LYS A 196 17.16 -12.68 21.78
N GLU A 197 17.61 -12.49 20.55
CA GLU A 197 18.93 -12.88 20.05
C GLU A 197 19.93 -11.71 20.15
N SER A 198 21.20 -12.05 20.33
CA SER A 198 22.32 -11.11 20.18
C SER A 198 22.57 -10.84 18.70
N LYS A 199 22.09 -9.70 18.20
CA LYS A 199 22.47 -9.21 16.87
C LYS A 199 23.66 -8.25 16.99
N VAL A 200 24.67 -8.46 16.14
CA VAL A 200 25.80 -7.55 15.94
C VAL A 200 25.46 -6.65 14.77
N GLY A 201 25.68 -5.34 14.90
CA GLY A 201 25.42 -4.36 13.83
C GLY A 201 24.48 -3.25 14.27
N GLU A 202 23.67 -2.75 13.32
CA GLU A 202 22.78 -1.61 13.53
C GLU A 202 21.58 -1.94 14.42
N GLY A 203 21.00 -0.91 15.04
CA GLY A 203 19.74 -1.03 15.76
C GLY A 203 19.33 0.30 16.39
N PHE A 204 18.08 0.40 16.80
CA PHE A 204 17.45 1.64 17.24
C PHE A 204 17.15 1.61 18.74
N ILE A 205 17.37 2.73 19.44
CA ILE A 205 17.16 2.87 20.88
C ILE A 205 15.83 3.58 21.12
N CYS A 206 14.87 2.89 21.75
CA CYS A 206 13.58 3.47 22.12
C CYS A 206 13.78 4.72 23.01
N PRO A 207 13.23 5.90 22.66
CA PRO A 207 13.47 7.12 23.42
C PRO A 207 12.90 7.05 24.85
N ARG A 208 11.80 6.31 25.05
CA ARG A 208 11.09 6.18 26.34
C ARG A 208 11.75 5.18 27.30
N CYS A 209 11.92 3.91 26.90
CA CYS A 209 12.40 2.84 27.79
C CYS A 209 13.85 2.39 27.51
N LYS A 210 14.53 3.00 26.55
CA LYS A 210 15.90 2.66 26.11
C LYS A 210 16.10 1.23 25.59
N ALA A 211 15.03 0.47 25.39
CA ALA A 211 15.04 -0.84 24.74
C ALA A 211 15.66 -0.78 23.33
N ARG A 212 16.45 -1.80 22.96
CA ARG A 212 17.02 -1.93 21.62
C ARG A 212 16.10 -2.71 20.69
N VAL A 213 15.89 -2.14 19.50
CA VAL A 213 14.98 -2.60 18.45
C VAL A 213 15.78 -2.79 17.16
N CYS A 214 15.48 -3.80 16.36
CA CYS A 214 16.23 -4.10 15.12
C CYS A 214 15.85 -3.19 13.95
N GLU A 215 14.55 -3.07 13.71
CA GLU A 215 13.97 -2.52 12.49
C GLU A 215 12.93 -1.45 12.81
N LEU A 216 12.65 -0.58 11.85
CA LEU A 216 11.60 0.44 11.93
C LEU A 216 10.75 0.40 10.65
N PRO A 217 9.47 0.81 10.72
CA PRO A 217 8.76 1.19 11.94
C PRO A 217 8.25 -0.03 12.70
N THR A 218 8.14 0.08 14.03
CA THR A 218 7.62 -1.03 14.86
C THR A 218 7.16 -0.55 16.23
N GLU A 219 6.36 -1.36 16.92
CA GLU A 219 5.93 -1.07 18.29
C GLU A 219 6.97 -1.57 19.32
N CYS A 220 7.33 -0.72 20.27
CA CYS A 220 8.26 -1.09 21.33
C CYS A 220 7.60 -2.06 22.33
N ARG A 221 7.94 -3.36 22.22
CA ARG A 221 7.46 -4.47 23.07
C ARG A 221 7.58 -4.28 24.60
N ILE A 222 8.32 -3.28 25.09
CA ILE A 222 8.44 -2.98 26.53
C ILE A 222 7.49 -1.86 26.98
N CYS A 223 7.16 -0.89 26.11
CA CYS A 223 6.46 0.34 26.54
C CYS A 223 5.32 0.82 25.62
N GLY A 224 4.93 0.01 24.63
CA GLY A 224 3.83 0.26 23.71
C GLY A 224 3.97 1.50 22.81
N LEU A 225 5.20 2.05 22.71
CA LEU A 225 5.44 3.25 21.90
C LEU A 225 5.74 2.85 20.46
N THR A 226 4.95 3.33 19.50
CA THR A 226 5.23 3.24 18.06
C THR A 226 6.52 3.99 17.75
N LEU A 227 7.52 3.27 17.22
CA LEU A 227 8.81 3.83 16.82
C LEU A 227 8.87 4.02 15.32
N VAL A 228 9.19 5.23 14.89
CA VAL A 228 9.21 5.65 13.48
C VAL A 228 10.47 6.48 13.19
N SER A 229 10.94 6.47 11.95
CA SER A 229 11.99 7.37 11.49
C SER A 229 11.34 8.60 10.82
N SER A 230 12.03 9.74 10.77
CA SER A 230 11.54 10.92 10.04
C SER A 230 11.29 10.64 8.55
N PRO A 231 12.15 9.88 7.83
CA PRO A 231 11.88 9.44 6.46
C PRO A 231 10.58 8.64 6.28
N HIS A 232 10.16 7.85 7.29
CA HIS A 232 8.91 7.08 7.18
C HIS A 232 7.68 7.99 7.22
N LEU A 233 7.71 9.03 8.05
CA LEU A 233 6.66 10.05 7.99
C LEU A 233 6.73 10.81 6.66
N ALA A 234 7.93 11.24 6.24
CA ALA A 234 8.14 12.03 5.03
C ALA A 234 7.52 11.39 3.78
N ARG A 235 7.69 10.08 3.55
CA ARG A 235 7.08 9.40 2.39
C ARG A 235 5.55 9.51 2.38
N SER A 236 4.89 9.38 3.54
CA SER A 236 3.45 9.53 3.65
C SER A 236 2.93 10.98 3.48
N TYR A 237 3.78 12.02 3.49
CA TYR A 237 3.33 13.40 3.22
C TYR A 237 2.82 13.58 1.79
N HIS A 238 3.31 12.78 0.82
CA HIS A 238 2.89 12.89 -0.58
C HIS A 238 1.38 12.60 -0.78
N HIS A 239 0.78 11.76 0.06
CA HIS A 239 -0.66 11.50 0.06
C HIS A 239 -1.47 12.59 0.81
N LEU A 240 -0.87 13.27 1.78
CA LEU A 240 -1.50 14.37 2.53
C LEU A 240 -1.54 15.68 1.73
N PHE A 241 -0.56 15.89 0.85
CA PHE A 241 -0.40 17.09 0.03
C PHE A 241 -0.19 16.70 -1.44
N PRO A 242 -1.26 16.26 -2.13
CA PRO A 242 -1.17 15.84 -3.53
C PRO A 242 -0.69 16.98 -4.42
N ILE A 243 0.23 16.66 -5.33
CA ILE A 243 0.87 17.64 -6.19
C ILE A 243 -0.05 17.99 -7.36
N ALA A 244 -0.19 19.28 -7.63
CA ALA A 244 -0.98 19.75 -8.77
C ALA A 244 -0.38 19.23 -10.09
N PRO A 245 -1.19 18.65 -11.00
CA PRO A 245 -0.70 18.23 -12.31
C PRO A 245 -0.17 19.42 -13.11
N PHE A 246 0.77 19.16 -14.01
CA PHE A 246 1.26 20.20 -14.92
C PHE A 246 0.25 20.45 -16.05
N ASP A 247 0.02 21.72 -16.38
CA ASP A 247 -0.72 22.12 -17.58
C ASP A 247 0.06 21.72 -18.83
N GLU A 248 -0.58 21.05 -19.78
CA GLU A 248 0.00 20.84 -21.11
C GLU A 248 -0.04 22.17 -21.89
N VAL A 249 1.12 22.62 -22.36
CA VAL A 249 1.27 23.85 -23.15
C VAL A 249 1.51 23.47 -24.60
N LYS A 250 0.49 23.69 -25.45
CA LYS A 250 0.66 23.57 -26.90
C LYS A 250 1.73 24.57 -27.37
N PRO A 251 2.69 24.17 -28.24
CA PRO A 251 3.68 25.08 -28.79
C PRO A 251 3.00 26.08 -29.74
N SER A 252 2.59 27.22 -29.18
CA SER A 252 1.94 28.31 -29.93
C SER A 252 2.91 28.90 -30.95
N ARG A 253 2.56 28.80 -32.24
CA ARG A 253 3.26 29.45 -33.35
C ARG A 253 3.14 30.98 -33.24
N GLN A 254 4.12 31.59 -32.56
CA GLN A 254 4.51 33.01 -32.61
C GLN A 254 3.43 34.08 -32.30
N ASN A 255 3.90 35.20 -31.72
CA ASN A 255 3.19 36.49 -31.58
C ASN A 255 2.12 36.63 -30.47
N GLU A 256 2.51 36.34 -29.22
CA GLU A 256 1.98 37.04 -28.04
C GLU A 256 3.09 37.92 -27.43
N PRO A 257 3.04 39.26 -27.54
CA PRO A 257 4.21 40.13 -27.25
C PRO A 257 4.72 40.12 -25.81
N HIS A 258 3.95 39.60 -24.86
CA HIS A 258 4.21 39.71 -23.42
C HIS A 258 4.68 38.42 -22.73
N ARG A 259 4.87 37.31 -23.45
CA ARG A 259 5.35 36.04 -22.86
C ARG A 259 6.80 35.73 -23.27
N ARG A 260 7.74 35.97 -22.35
CA ARG A 260 9.10 35.39 -22.42
C ARG A 260 8.97 33.86 -22.31
N SER A 261 8.94 33.16 -23.44
CA SER A 261 9.06 31.70 -23.46
C SER A 261 10.44 31.30 -22.95
N GLN A 262 10.48 30.48 -21.90
CA GLN A 262 11.72 29.86 -21.45
C GLN A 262 12.25 28.97 -22.58
N LYS A 263 13.49 29.20 -23.00
CA LYS A 263 14.15 28.42 -24.05
C LYS A 263 14.81 27.14 -23.51
N THR A 264 14.80 26.94 -22.20
CA THR A 264 15.40 25.79 -21.51
C THR A 264 14.40 25.17 -20.55
N CYS A 265 14.46 23.85 -20.39
CA CYS A 265 13.72 23.12 -19.37
C CYS A 265 14.30 23.47 -18.00
N PHE A 266 13.47 23.86 -17.03
CA PHE A 266 13.96 24.25 -15.71
C PHE A 266 14.62 23.10 -14.94
N GLY A 267 14.06 21.89 -15.02
CA GLY A 267 14.55 20.75 -14.24
C GLY A 267 15.86 20.12 -14.76
N CYS A 268 16.10 20.10 -16.08
CA CYS A 268 17.32 19.52 -16.66
C CYS A 268 18.24 20.53 -17.36
N GLN A 269 17.87 21.81 -17.41
CA GLN A 269 18.58 22.93 -18.06
C GLN A 269 18.82 22.77 -19.57
N GLN A 270 18.36 21.69 -20.19
CA GLN A 270 18.48 21.44 -21.64
C GLN A 270 17.60 22.36 -22.47
N SER A 271 18.03 22.65 -23.70
CA SER A 271 17.36 23.60 -24.60
C SER A 271 16.11 23.00 -25.27
N LEU A 272 14.99 23.73 -25.21
CA LEU A 272 13.68 23.37 -25.76
C LEU A 272 13.59 23.75 -27.25
N VAL A 273 14.55 23.31 -28.08
CA VAL A 273 14.63 23.72 -29.49
C VAL A 273 13.61 22.99 -30.38
N ASN A 274 13.32 21.73 -30.06
CA ASN A 274 12.27 20.90 -30.69
C ASN A 274 11.52 20.10 -29.61
N PRO A 275 10.74 20.75 -28.73
CA PRO A 275 9.94 20.03 -27.76
C PRO A 275 8.72 19.42 -28.46
N GLY A 276 8.39 18.17 -28.12
CA GLY A 276 7.09 17.61 -28.42
C GLY A 276 6.05 18.25 -27.50
N GLU A 277 5.70 17.54 -26.42
CA GLU A 277 4.84 18.08 -25.37
C GLU A 277 5.66 18.93 -24.38
N LEU A 278 5.14 20.12 -24.07
CA LEU A 278 5.64 21.04 -23.05
C LEU A 278 4.67 21.08 -21.87
N TYR A 279 5.21 21.20 -20.67
CA TYR A 279 4.43 21.19 -19.43
C TYR A 279 4.74 22.41 -18.56
N ARG A 280 3.73 22.99 -17.93
CA ARG A 280 3.84 24.17 -17.05
C ARG A 280 3.23 23.91 -15.68
N CYS A 281 3.93 24.29 -14.62
CA CYS A 281 3.36 24.23 -13.27
C CYS A 281 2.34 25.37 -13.08
N GLY A 282 1.13 25.08 -12.58
CA GLY A 282 0.11 26.11 -12.39
C GLY A 282 0.50 27.25 -11.43
N GLY A 283 1.39 26.96 -10.46
CA GLY A 283 1.86 27.93 -9.46
C GLY A 283 3.04 28.81 -9.89
N PHE A 284 3.77 28.46 -10.96
CA PHE A 284 4.97 29.18 -11.38
C PHE A 284 5.10 29.22 -12.92
N ALA A 285 5.62 30.31 -13.48
CA ALA A 285 5.86 30.45 -14.92
C ALA A 285 7.09 29.66 -15.40
N ILE A 286 7.11 28.35 -15.12
CA ILE A 286 8.21 27.42 -15.34
C ILE A 286 7.78 26.35 -16.35
N VAL A 287 8.65 26.08 -17.33
CA VAL A 287 8.42 25.11 -18.41
C VAL A 287 9.33 23.89 -18.27
N HIS A 288 8.75 22.70 -18.43
CA HIS A 288 9.42 21.41 -18.40
C HIS A 288 9.20 20.63 -19.70
N ALA A 289 10.22 19.87 -20.11
CA ALA A 289 10.10 18.88 -21.18
C ALA A 289 9.45 17.60 -20.65
N ARG A 290 8.73 16.86 -21.52
CA ARG A 290 8.02 15.60 -21.18
C ARG A 290 8.81 14.63 -20.30
N TYR A 291 10.07 14.35 -20.63
CA TYR A 291 10.91 13.43 -19.84
C TYR A 291 11.21 13.98 -18.43
N THR A 292 11.38 15.30 -18.30
CA THR A 292 11.62 15.95 -17.01
C THR A 292 10.34 16.08 -16.20
N SER A 293 9.17 16.31 -16.81
CA SER A 293 7.89 16.32 -16.08
C SER A 293 7.50 14.92 -15.60
N LEU A 294 7.65 13.87 -16.43
CA LEU A 294 7.53 12.48 -15.98
C LEU A 294 8.50 12.18 -14.83
N PHE A 295 9.78 12.51 -14.97
CA PHE A 295 10.76 12.26 -13.92
C PHE A 295 10.51 13.08 -12.65
N MET A 296 10.03 14.32 -12.74
CA MET A 296 9.67 15.12 -11.57
C MET A 296 8.40 14.63 -10.89
N THR A 297 7.38 14.21 -11.64
CA THR A 297 6.21 13.53 -11.08
C THR A 297 6.66 12.27 -10.34
N MET A 298 7.51 11.42 -10.95
CA MET A 298 8.08 10.24 -10.29
C MET A 298 8.95 10.56 -9.06
N HIS A 299 9.84 11.55 -9.13
CA HIS A 299 10.73 11.87 -8.00
C HIS A 299 9.98 12.52 -6.84
N SER A 300 8.85 13.17 -7.13
CA SER A 300 7.97 13.73 -6.11
C SER A 300 7.03 12.70 -5.48
N TYR A 301 7.13 11.41 -5.85
CA TYR A 301 6.69 10.29 -5.01
C TYR A 301 7.80 9.79 -4.06
N GLY A 302 9.05 10.23 -4.24
CA GLY A 302 10.21 9.69 -3.51
C GLY A 302 10.94 10.65 -2.58
N ILE A 303 10.85 11.98 -2.77
CA ILE A 303 11.60 12.97 -1.97
C ILE A 303 10.81 14.28 -1.82
N GLN A 304 10.47 14.66 -0.58
CA GLN A 304 10.62 16.02 -0.05
C GLN A 304 10.41 16.10 1.48
N ILE A 305 11.43 15.72 2.27
CA ILE A 305 12.28 16.63 3.09
C ILE A 305 13.66 15.99 3.21
#